data_AF-W8BLR2-F1
#
_entry.id   AF-W8BLR2-F1
#
_cell.length_a   1.000
_cell.length_b   1.000
_cell.length_c   1.000
_cell.angle_alpha   90.00
_cell.angle_beta   90.00
_cell.angle_gamma   90.00
#
_symmetry.space_group_name_H-M   'P 1'
#
loop_
_entity.id
_entity.type
_entity.pdbx_description
1 polymer ?
#
loop_
_entity_poly.entity_id
_entity_poly.type
_entity_poly.pdbx_seq_one_letter_code
_entity_poly.pdbx_strand_id
1 'polypeptide(L)'
;MVDCLIPRTYYVLICFFILYPNGANFVPGEKINYNLANSWADKLGMELYHLGDFITRRKEVQESFKEAQVISRNGAKIVENMAHDIKIMMELKISAVRRIMDTAENTALSHQNDKEDFYFSYYNAKDMRGPEDPIPTPAPRELDDMGKPHIFVPPKEIILTPKAEFFDTPVNLSVSSVHVPLNVFDRGLIFISNYFIL
;
A
#
# COMPACT_ATOMS: atom_id res chain seq x y z
N MET A 1 21.26 17.92 -50.51
CA MET A 1 21.39 19.30 -51.01
C MET A 1 21.80 20.14 -49.81
N VAL A 2 23.08 20.04 -49.49
CA VAL A 2 23.72 20.71 -48.35
C VAL A 2 24.69 21.68 -48.99
N ASP A 3 24.15 22.82 -49.42
CA ASP A 3 24.90 23.90 -50.06
C ASP A 3 24.78 25.08 -49.09
N CYS A 4 25.69 25.17 -48.11
CA CYS A 4 26.98 25.86 -48.23
C CYS A 4 26.81 27.36 -48.51
N LEU A 5 26.26 28.08 -47.52
CA LEU A 5 26.28 29.54 -47.47
C LEU A 5 26.93 30.06 -46.17
N ILE A 6 27.95 29.35 -45.70
CA ILE A 6 28.80 29.76 -44.57
C ILE A 6 30.25 29.88 -45.07
N PRO A 7 30.66 30.97 -45.76
CA PRO A 7 32.09 31.26 -45.77
C PRO A 7 32.47 32.74 -45.71
N ARG A 8 31.57 33.70 -45.47
CA ARG A 8 31.96 35.14 -45.40
C ARG A 8 31.65 35.84 -44.09
N THR A 9 30.51 35.57 -43.47
CA THR A 9 30.12 36.22 -42.19
C THR A 9 30.89 35.67 -40.99
N TYR A 10 31.15 34.36 -40.99
CA TYR A 10 31.96 33.68 -39.97
C TYR A 10 33.40 34.19 -39.93
N TYR A 11 34.05 34.37 -41.09
CA TYR A 11 35.40 34.93 -41.17
C TYR A 11 35.43 36.40 -40.75
N VAL A 12 34.38 37.18 -41.01
CA VAL A 12 34.30 38.58 -40.54
C VAL A 12 34.11 38.65 -39.03
N LEU A 13 33.30 37.77 -38.44
CA LEU A 13 33.10 37.69 -36.98
C LEU A 13 34.35 37.17 -36.26
N ILE A 14 35.05 36.20 -36.84
CA ILE A 14 36.33 35.71 -36.33
C ILE A 14 37.44 36.75 -36.50
N CYS A 15 37.48 37.45 -37.64
CA CYS A 15 38.39 38.58 -37.81
C CYS A 15 38.07 39.70 -36.82
N PHE A 16 36.82 39.94 -36.44
CA PHE A 16 36.49 40.90 -35.39
C PHE A 16 36.99 40.46 -34.00
N PHE A 17 36.96 39.16 -33.69
CA PHE A 17 37.52 38.63 -32.44
C PHE A 17 39.05 38.47 -32.45
N ILE A 18 39.69 38.36 -33.63
CA ILE A 18 41.14 38.18 -33.77
C ILE A 18 41.87 39.52 -34.07
N LEU A 19 41.24 40.49 -34.75
CA LEU A 19 41.83 41.79 -35.13
C LEU A 19 41.39 42.97 -34.27
N TYR A 20 40.34 42.84 -33.45
CA TYR A 20 40.26 43.63 -32.22
C TYR A 20 40.85 42.77 -31.12
N PRO A 21 42.17 42.88 -30.82
CA PRO A 21 42.56 42.69 -29.45
C PRO A 21 41.79 43.79 -28.72
N ASN A 22 40.70 43.43 -28.04
CA ASN A 22 40.38 44.17 -26.84
C ASN A 22 41.66 44.11 -26.03
N GLY A 23 42.43 45.19 -26.10
CA GLY A 23 43.52 45.49 -25.20
C GLY A 23 42.95 45.71 -23.80
N ALA A 24 42.26 44.72 -23.26
CA ALA A 24 42.47 44.36 -21.89
C ALA A 24 43.90 43.81 -21.88
N ASN A 25 44.85 44.67 -21.55
CA ASN A 25 46.18 44.26 -21.13
C ASN A 25 45.99 43.21 -20.03
N PHE A 26 45.94 41.92 -20.39
CA PHE A 26 46.01 40.87 -19.40
C PHE A 26 47.49 40.75 -19.05
N VAL A 27 47.92 41.68 -18.20
CA VAL A 27 49.21 41.62 -17.54
C VAL A 27 49.23 40.30 -16.78
N PRO A 28 50.16 39.36 -17.09
CA PRO A 28 50.32 38.17 -16.28
C PRO A 28 50.88 38.63 -14.92
N GLY A 29 49.98 38.81 -13.95
CA GLY A 29 50.34 39.25 -12.59
C GLY A 29 49.46 40.33 -11.97
N GLU A 30 48.41 40.82 -12.61
CA GLU A 30 47.45 41.71 -11.91
C GLU A 30 46.60 40.88 -10.93
N LYS A 31 47.07 40.80 -9.69
CA LYS A 31 46.31 40.24 -8.59
C LYS A 31 45.06 41.09 -8.43
N ILE A 32 43.88 40.48 -8.59
CA ILE A 32 42.60 41.13 -8.27
C ILE A 32 42.75 41.75 -6.88
N ASN A 33 42.49 43.06 -6.80
CA ASN A 33 42.60 43.77 -5.54
C ASN A 33 41.65 43.12 -4.53
N TYR A 34 42.21 42.58 -3.46
CA TYR A 34 41.44 41.90 -2.41
C TYR A 34 40.25 42.73 -1.94
N ASN A 35 40.44 44.05 -1.78
CA ASN A 35 39.39 44.95 -1.31
C ASN A 35 38.25 45.09 -2.33
N LEU A 36 38.56 45.01 -3.63
CA LEU A 36 37.56 45.04 -4.69
C LEU A 36 36.77 43.72 -4.76
N ALA A 37 37.46 42.59 -4.66
CA ALA A 37 36.79 41.28 -4.58
C ALA A 37 35.91 41.17 -3.33
N ASN A 38 36.40 41.66 -2.18
CA ASN A 38 35.65 41.67 -0.93
C ASN A 38 34.39 42.54 -1.04
N SER A 39 34.50 43.73 -1.63
CA SER A 39 33.33 44.61 -1.80
C SER A 39 32.28 44.06 -2.78
N TRP A 40 32.68 43.31 -3.81
CA TRP A 40 31.74 42.56 -4.65
C TRP A 40 31.06 41.42 -3.89
N ALA A 41 31.82 40.65 -3.12
CA ALA A 41 31.28 39.57 -2.29
C ALA A 41 30.30 40.10 -1.23
N ASP A 42 30.62 41.22 -0.58
CA ASP A 42 29.75 41.87 0.40
C ASP A 42 28.45 42.35 -0.24
N LYS A 43 28.54 43.00 -1.42
CA LYS A 43 27.35 43.48 -2.14
C LYS A 43 26.46 42.32 -2.60
N LEU A 44 27.05 41.29 -3.19
CA LEU A 44 26.33 40.11 -3.65
C LEU A 44 25.69 39.36 -2.47
N GLY A 45 26.41 39.20 -1.36
CA GLY A 45 25.89 38.58 -0.14
C GLY A 45 24.70 39.34 0.44
N MET A 46 24.77 40.68 0.45
CA MET A 46 23.67 41.52 0.93
C MET A 46 22.44 41.43 0.03
N GLU A 47 22.60 41.46 -1.29
CA GLU A 47 21.48 41.31 -2.22
C GLU A 47 20.84 39.93 -2.14
N LEU A 48 21.65 38.88 -2.01
CA LEU A 48 21.14 37.52 -1.84
C LEU A 48 20.42 37.33 -0.50
N TYR A 49 20.91 37.96 0.57
CA TYR A 49 20.23 37.97 1.87
C TYR A 49 18.85 38.66 1.78
N HIS A 50 18.78 39.82 1.14
CA HIS A 50 17.51 40.54 0.96
C HIS A 50 16.54 39.81 0.04
N LEU A 51 17.02 39.22 -1.05
CA LEU A 51 16.20 38.37 -1.92
C LEU A 51 15.69 37.15 -1.15
N GLY A 52 16.56 36.53 -0.34
CA GLY A 52 16.20 35.42 0.54
C GLY A 52 15.10 35.81 1.53
N ASP A 53 15.23 36.93 2.24
CA ASP A 53 14.21 37.41 3.19
C ASP A 53 12.89 37.74 2.47
N PHE A 54 12.95 38.35 1.28
CA PHE A 54 11.79 38.70 0.47
C PHE A 54 11.04 37.47 -0.07
N ILE A 55 11.75 36.49 -0.63
CA ILE A 55 11.13 35.29 -1.23
C ILE A 55 10.63 34.34 -0.15
N THR A 56 11.41 34.12 0.90
CA THR A 56 11.05 33.15 1.96
C THR A 56 10.00 33.70 2.92
N ARG A 57 9.84 35.04 3.00
CA ARG A 57 8.91 35.72 3.92
C ARG A 57 8.99 35.18 5.35
N ARG A 58 10.19 34.82 5.78
CA ARG A 58 10.45 34.15 7.06
C ARG A 58 9.87 34.90 8.26
N LYS A 59 9.89 36.24 8.23
CA LYS A 59 9.30 37.09 9.29
C LYS A 59 7.78 36.92 9.40
N GLU A 60 7.08 36.87 8.27
CA GLU A 60 5.63 36.68 8.23
C GLU A 60 5.26 35.29 8.78
N VAL A 61 6.01 34.25 8.38
CA VAL A 61 5.85 32.89 8.91
C VAL A 61 6.07 32.89 10.42
N GLN A 62 7.17 33.50 10.90
CA GLN A 62 7.46 33.58 12.33
C GLN A 62 6.37 34.33 13.12
N GLU A 63 5.82 35.40 12.55
CA GLU A 63 4.71 36.15 13.15
C GLU A 63 3.44 35.29 13.25
N SER A 64 3.13 34.54 12.19
CA SER A 64 1.95 33.65 12.16
C SER A 64 1.98 32.55 13.23
N PHE A 65 3.17 32.15 13.69
CA PHE A 65 3.32 31.16 14.75
C PHE A 65 3.30 31.74 16.17
N LYS A 66 3.31 33.07 16.35
CA LYS A 66 3.25 33.67 17.71
C LYS A 66 1.91 33.43 18.41
N GLU A 67 0.84 33.30 17.63
CA GLU A 67 -0.51 32.98 18.14
C GLU A 67 -0.70 31.47 18.36
N ALA A 68 0.25 30.63 17.94
CA ALA A 68 0.14 29.20 18.06
C ALA A 68 0.28 28.74 19.52
N GLN A 69 -0.65 27.89 19.97
CA GLN A 69 -0.59 27.30 21.29
C GLN A 69 0.45 26.18 21.34
N VAL A 70 1.50 26.34 22.15
CA VAL A 70 2.47 25.28 22.42
C VAL A 70 1.92 24.38 23.54
N ILE A 71 1.58 23.14 23.19
CA ILE A 71 1.12 22.14 24.15
C ILE A 71 2.28 21.21 24.48
N SER A 72 2.67 21.15 25.76
CA SER A 72 3.67 20.18 26.22
C SER A 72 3.12 18.76 26.11
N ARG A 73 3.88 17.89 25.44
CA ARG A 73 3.52 16.47 25.27
C ARG A 73 4.37 15.63 26.21
N ASN A 74 3.71 14.95 27.14
CA ASN A 74 4.37 13.98 28.01
C ASN A 74 4.50 12.64 27.28
N GLY A 75 5.72 12.28 26.89
CA GLY A 75 6.00 11.02 26.20
C GLY A 75 5.58 9.77 26.98
N ALA A 76 5.74 9.77 28.30
CA ALA A 76 5.32 8.65 29.14
C ALA A 76 3.79 8.47 29.09
N LYS A 77 3.03 9.58 29.08
CA LYS A 77 1.57 9.52 28.96
C LYS A 77 1.11 8.99 27.59
N ILE A 78 1.84 9.33 26.53
CA ILE A 78 1.54 8.83 25.17
C ILE A 78 1.74 7.30 25.13
N VAL A 79 2.86 6.81 25.67
CA VAL A 79 3.12 5.36 25.73
C VAL A 79 2.11 4.64 26.61
N GLU A 80 1.73 5.22 27.76
CA GLU A 80 0.69 4.69 28.63
C GLU A 80 -0.65 4.56 27.89
N ASN A 81 -1.06 5.58 27.14
CA ASN A 81 -2.28 5.55 26.35
C ASN A 81 -2.22 4.48 25.24
N MET A 82 -1.11 4.38 24.52
CA MET A 82 -0.94 3.33 23.49
C MET A 82 -1.00 1.93 24.10
N ALA A 83 -0.37 1.72 25.26
CA ALA A 83 -0.43 0.44 25.97
C ALA A 83 -1.87 0.13 26.42
N HIS A 84 -2.62 1.14 26.86
CA HIS A 84 -4.01 1.01 27.22
C HIS A 84 -4.90 0.62 26.03
N ASP A 85 -4.72 1.28 24.88
CA ASP A 85 -5.49 0.97 23.67
C ASP A 85 -5.21 -0.45 23.16
N ILE A 86 -3.94 -0.88 23.20
CA ILE A 86 -3.55 -2.26 22.85
C ILE A 86 -4.19 -3.26 23.81
N LYS A 87 -4.22 -2.95 25.11
CA LYS A 87 -4.87 -3.80 26.12
C LYS A 87 -6.36 -3.97 25.81
N ILE A 88 -7.09 -2.88 25.57
CA ILE A 88 -8.52 -2.92 25.25
C ILE A 88 -8.74 -3.72 23.95
N MET A 89 -7.94 -3.47 22.91
CA MET A 89 -8.05 -4.21 21.65
C MET A 89 -7.88 -5.72 21.87
N MET A 90 -6.90 -6.13 22.68
CA MET A 90 -6.68 -7.54 22.99
C MET A 90 -7.83 -8.14 23.79
N GLU A 91 -8.36 -7.43 24.78
CA GLU A 91 -9.53 -7.86 25.55
C GLU A 91 -10.76 -8.05 24.65
N LEU A 92 -10.99 -7.16 23.69
CA LEU A 92 -12.06 -7.28 22.70
C LEU A 92 -11.87 -8.51 21.80
N LYS A 93 -10.63 -8.76 21.33
CA LYS A 93 -10.30 -9.96 20.54
C LYS A 93 -10.55 -11.24 21.33
N ILE A 94 -10.13 -11.29 22.60
CA ILE A 94 -10.38 -12.43 23.49
C ILE A 94 -11.88 -12.63 23.70
N SER A 95 -12.64 -11.55 23.93
CA SER A 95 -14.09 -11.62 24.08
C SER A 95 -14.78 -12.19 22.83
N ALA A 96 -14.37 -11.77 21.64
CA ALA A 96 -14.89 -12.29 20.38
C ALA A 96 -14.60 -13.80 20.24
N VAL A 97 -13.37 -14.24 20.52
CA VAL A 97 -12.99 -15.66 20.47
C VAL A 97 -13.81 -16.50 21.44
N ARG A 98 -14.02 -16.03 22.69
CA ARG A 98 -14.89 -16.74 23.65
C ARG A 98 -16.31 -16.91 23.13
N ARG A 99 -16.91 -15.86 22.57
CA ARG A 99 -18.27 -15.96 22.01
C ARG A 99 -18.38 -16.96 20.86
N ILE A 100 -17.35 -17.04 20.00
CA ILE A 100 -17.28 -18.05 18.94
C ILE A 100 -17.21 -19.45 19.55
N MET A 101 -16.32 -19.66 20.54
CA MET A 101 -16.18 -20.92 21.25
C MET A 101 -17.49 -21.35 21.93
N ASP A 102 -18.10 -20.46 22.70
CA ASP A 102 -19.36 -20.74 23.41
C ASP A 102 -20.48 -21.09 22.43
N THR A 103 -20.53 -20.40 21.28
CA THR A 103 -21.55 -20.66 20.24
C THR A 103 -21.29 -21.99 19.56
N ALA A 104 -20.03 -22.30 19.22
CA ALA A 104 -19.65 -23.58 18.62
C ALA A 104 -19.92 -24.75 19.56
N GLU A 105 -19.58 -24.65 20.84
CA GLU A 105 -19.83 -25.69 21.86
C GLU A 105 -21.33 -25.91 22.06
N ASN A 106 -22.12 -24.84 22.23
CA ASN A 106 -23.57 -24.97 22.36
C ASN A 106 -24.21 -25.56 21.10
N THR A 107 -23.75 -25.18 19.91
CA THR A 107 -24.22 -25.73 18.64
C THR A 107 -23.90 -27.21 18.55
N ALA A 108 -22.66 -27.62 18.88
CA ALA A 108 -22.22 -29.02 18.92
C ALA A 108 -23.08 -29.87 19.86
N LEU A 109 -23.35 -29.38 21.08
CA LEU A 109 -24.14 -30.09 22.08
C LEU A 109 -25.62 -30.21 21.67
N SER A 110 -26.14 -29.22 20.94
CA SER A 110 -27.51 -29.21 20.44
C SER A 110 -27.71 -30.02 19.15
N HIS A 111 -26.61 -30.40 18.47
CA HIS A 111 -26.67 -31.13 17.22
C HIS A 111 -27.19 -32.56 17.49
N GLN A 112 -28.42 -32.82 17.06
CA GLN A 112 -28.96 -34.17 17.02
C GLN A 112 -28.30 -34.87 15.82
N ASN A 113 -27.76 -36.07 16.03
CA ASN A 113 -27.24 -36.95 14.98
C ASN A 113 -28.39 -37.43 14.07
N ASP A 114 -29.04 -36.49 13.39
CA ASP A 114 -29.95 -36.79 12.31
C ASP A 114 -29.16 -37.33 11.12
N LYS A 115 -29.85 -38.06 10.25
CA LYS A 115 -29.25 -38.75 9.10
C LYS A 115 -28.31 -37.82 8.34
N GLU A 116 -27.09 -38.29 8.10
CA GLU A 116 -26.05 -37.57 7.37
C GLU A 116 -26.57 -37.04 6.03
N ASP A 117 -26.61 -35.71 5.91
CA ASP A 117 -26.93 -35.06 4.64
C ASP A 117 -25.67 -35.02 3.77
N PHE A 118 -25.54 -35.98 2.86
CA PHE A 118 -24.45 -36.01 1.90
C PHE A 118 -24.53 -34.90 0.84
N TYR A 119 -25.65 -34.19 0.73
CA TYR A 119 -25.88 -33.09 -0.23
C TYR A 119 -25.61 -31.70 0.35
N PHE A 120 -25.09 -31.60 1.58
CA PHE A 120 -24.73 -30.32 2.20
C PHE A 120 -23.82 -29.48 1.28
N SER A 121 -23.98 -28.16 1.30
CA SER A 121 -23.24 -27.27 0.40
C SER A 121 -22.68 -26.08 1.16
N TYR A 122 -21.38 -25.85 1.02
CA TYR A 122 -20.62 -24.80 1.70
C TYR A 122 -19.69 -24.11 0.70
N TYR A 123 -19.14 -22.94 1.08
CA TYR A 123 -18.16 -22.23 0.26
C TYR A 123 -16.78 -22.87 0.44
N ASN A 124 -16.39 -23.78 -0.44
CA ASN A 124 -15.06 -24.39 -0.41
C ASN A 124 -14.01 -23.39 -0.90
N ALA A 125 -12.94 -23.20 -0.10
CA ALA A 125 -11.86 -22.27 -0.44
C ALA A 125 -11.05 -22.66 -1.69
N LYS A 126 -11.06 -23.94 -2.07
CA LYS A 126 -10.40 -24.43 -3.28
C LYS A 126 -11.23 -24.20 -4.55
N ASP A 127 -12.55 -24.31 -4.42
CA ASP A 127 -13.47 -24.38 -5.56
C ASP A 127 -14.40 -23.15 -5.65
N MET A 128 -13.96 -22.00 -5.12
CA MET A 128 -14.72 -20.75 -5.21
C MET A 128 -14.83 -20.29 -6.66
N ARG A 129 -16.03 -19.90 -7.07
CA ARG A 129 -16.29 -19.36 -8.40
C ARG A 129 -16.78 -17.94 -8.34
N GLY A 130 -16.28 -17.11 -9.25
CA GLY A 130 -16.88 -15.83 -9.60
C GLY A 130 -18.11 -16.00 -10.50
N PRO A 131 -18.93 -14.95 -10.65
CA PRO A 131 -20.12 -14.96 -11.51
C PRO A 131 -19.84 -15.29 -12.98
N GLU A 132 -18.67 -14.87 -13.46
CA GLU A 132 -18.24 -15.02 -14.86
C GLU A 132 -17.52 -16.36 -15.11
N ASP A 133 -17.27 -17.16 -14.07
CA ASP A 133 -16.55 -18.42 -14.21
C ASP A 133 -17.47 -19.50 -14.80
N PRO A 134 -17.01 -20.23 -15.84
CA PRO A 134 -17.80 -21.27 -16.46
C PRO A 134 -18.19 -22.33 -15.42
N ILE A 135 -19.45 -22.78 -15.49
CA ILE A 135 -19.92 -23.86 -14.63
C ILE A 135 -19.08 -25.10 -14.95
N PRO A 136 -18.39 -25.71 -13.98
CA PRO A 136 -17.61 -26.91 -14.21
C PRO A 136 -18.53 -27.98 -14.80
N THR A 137 -18.13 -28.54 -15.94
CA THR A 137 -18.79 -29.74 -16.44
C THR A 137 -18.50 -30.86 -15.45
N PRO A 138 -19.51 -31.63 -14.99
CA PRO A 138 -19.27 -32.72 -14.06
C PRO A 138 -18.21 -33.65 -14.67
N ALA A 139 -17.15 -33.94 -13.90
CA ALA A 139 -16.12 -34.89 -14.29
C ALA A 139 -16.78 -36.26 -14.61
N PRO A 140 -16.16 -37.11 -15.46
CA PRO A 140 -16.60 -38.50 -15.62
C PRO A 140 -16.81 -39.11 -14.23
N ARG A 141 -17.93 -39.80 -14.00
CA ARG A 141 -18.31 -40.30 -12.66
C ARG A 141 -17.16 -41.11 -12.07
N GLU A 142 -16.36 -40.48 -11.23
CA GLU A 142 -15.37 -41.19 -10.43
C GLU A 142 -16.16 -42.04 -9.44
N LEU A 143 -15.88 -43.34 -9.46
CA LEU A 143 -16.47 -44.27 -8.53
C LEU A 143 -15.65 -44.22 -7.24
N ASP A 144 -16.33 -44.18 -6.11
CA ASP A 144 -15.70 -44.32 -4.80
C ASP A 144 -15.09 -45.72 -4.64
N ASP A 145 -14.36 -45.94 -3.55
CA ASP A 145 -13.78 -47.24 -3.20
C ASP A 145 -14.81 -48.39 -3.11
N MET A 146 -16.11 -48.06 -3.08
CA MET A 146 -17.24 -48.99 -3.05
C MET A 146 -17.97 -49.11 -4.41
N GLY A 147 -17.43 -48.53 -5.48
CA GLY A 147 -18.00 -48.62 -6.83
C GLY A 147 -19.25 -47.75 -7.04
N LYS A 148 -19.55 -46.81 -6.15
CA LYS A 148 -20.68 -45.87 -6.27
C LYS A 148 -20.18 -44.53 -6.84
N PRO A 149 -20.98 -43.84 -7.67
CA PRO A 149 -20.59 -42.52 -8.16
C PRO A 149 -20.44 -41.53 -7.00
N HIS A 150 -19.33 -40.78 -6.98
CA HIS A 150 -19.18 -39.64 -6.08
C HIS A 150 -20.33 -38.64 -6.29
N ILE A 151 -20.88 -38.13 -5.18
CA ILE A 151 -21.94 -37.12 -5.21
C ILE A 151 -21.32 -35.81 -5.69
N PHE A 152 -21.74 -35.36 -6.87
CA PHE A 152 -21.33 -34.06 -7.40
C PHE A 152 -22.24 -32.96 -6.84
N VAL A 153 -21.68 -32.08 -6.03
CA VAL A 153 -22.33 -30.84 -5.60
C VAL A 153 -21.68 -29.68 -6.36
N PRO A 154 -22.44 -28.91 -7.16
CA PRO A 154 -21.89 -27.77 -7.87
C PRO A 154 -21.23 -26.77 -6.89
N PRO A 155 -20.03 -26.25 -7.19
CA PRO A 155 -19.40 -25.25 -6.34
C PRO A 155 -20.23 -23.97 -6.25
N LYS A 156 -20.25 -23.37 -5.06
CA LYS A 156 -20.98 -22.12 -4.80
C LYS A 156 -20.25 -20.92 -5.42
N GLU A 157 -21.05 -20.03 -5.99
CA GLU A 157 -20.60 -18.75 -6.51
C GLU A 157 -20.48 -17.72 -5.39
N ILE A 158 -19.40 -16.94 -5.37
CA ILE A 158 -19.15 -15.91 -4.38
C ILE A 158 -18.67 -14.61 -5.04
N ILE A 159 -19.25 -13.49 -4.61
CA ILE A 159 -18.81 -12.16 -5.03
C ILE A 159 -17.81 -11.65 -3.99
N LEU A 160 -16.60 -11.33 -4.46
CA LEU A 160 -15.55 -10.74 -3.65
C LEU A 160 -15.45 -9.25 -3.95
N THR A 161 -15.29 -8.44 -2.91
CA THR A 161 -15.15 -7.00 -3.03
C THR A 161 -13.86 -6.55 -2.35
N PRO A 162 -13.01 -5.72 -2.99
CA PRO A 162 -11.85 -5.13 -2.32
C PRO A 162 -12.25 -4.35 -1.06
N LYS A 163 -11.52 -4.55 0.03
CA LYS A 163 -11.74 -3.86 1.31
C LYS A 163 -10.46 -3.25 1.85
N ALA A 164 -10.53 -1.99 2.27
CA ALA A 164 -9.38 -1.26 2.80
C ALA A 164 -8.82 -1.90 4.08
N GLU A 165 -9.70 -2.47 4.93
CA GLU A 165 -9.32 -3.19 6.15
C GLU A 165 -8.46 -4.44 5.87
N PHE A 166 -8.49 -4.91 4.62
CA PHE A 166 -7.74 -6.08 4.13
C PHE A 166 -6.71 -5.70 3.06
N PHE A 167 -6.21 -4.46 3.06
CA PHE A 167 -5.21 -3.97 2.10
C PHE A 167 -5.68 -4.12 0.64
N ASP A 168 -6.96 -3.81 0.38
CA ASP A 168 -7.64 -3.96 -0.91
C ASP A 168 -7.69 -5.40 -1.45
N THR A 169 -7.42 -6.39 -0.60
CA THR A 169 -7.64 -7.79 -0.94
C THR A 169 -9.14 -8.02 -1.13
N PRO A 170 -9.58 -8.63 -2.25
CA PRO A 170 -10.98 -8.98 -2.46
C PRO A 170 -11.46 -10.00 -1.43
N VAL A 171 -12.45 -9.63 -0.62
CA VAL A 171 -13.02 -10.49 0.43
C VAL A 171 -14.55 -10.43 0.44
N ASN A 172 -15.17 -11.41 1.09
CA ASN A 172 -16.59 -11.41 1.43
C ASN A 172 -16.75 -11.34 2.95
N LEU A 173 -17.69 -10.52 3.43
CA LEU A 173 -17.95 -10.33 4.88
C LEU A 173 -19.28 -10.94 5.33
N SER A 174 -20.07 -11.50 4.40
CA SER A 174 -21.38 -12.08 4.67
C SER A 174 -21.34 -13.59 4.89
N VAL A 175 -20.38 -14.28 4.26
CA VAL A 175 -20.22 -15.74 4.35
C VAL A 175 -18.77 -16.11 4.65
N SER A 176 -18.58 -17.19 5.39
CA SER A 176 -17.28 -17.82 5.63
C SER A 176 -16.98 -18.86 4.55
N SER A 177 -15.70 -19.16 4.36
CA SER A 177 -15.25 -20.27 3.53
C SER A 177 -14.59 -21.36 4.36
N VAL A 178 -14.61 -22.58 3.83
CA VAL A 178 -14.04 -23.76 4.45
C VAL A 178 -12.82 -24.20 3.67
N HIS A 179 -11.70 -24.35 4.36
CA HIS A 179 -10.50 -24.96 3.80
C HIS A 179 -10.49 -26.46 4.08
N VAL A 180 -10.46 -27.26 3.01
CA VAL A 180 -10.27 -28.72 3.09
C VAL A 180 -8.89 -29.07 2.50
N PRO A 181 -8.00 -29.75 3.26
CA PRO A 181 -6.72 -30.21 2.74
C PRO A 181 -6.86 -31.17 1.56
N LEU A 182 -5.84 -31.25 0.70
CA LEU A 182 -5.91 -32.05 -0.52
C LEU A 182 -5.99 -33.57 -0.28
N ASN A 183 -5.43 -34.07 0.82
CA ASN A 183 -5.40 -35.50 1.15
C ASN A 183 -6.63 -35.95 1.96
N VAL A 184 -7.71 -35.18 1.89
CA VAL A 184 -8.89 -35.35 2.71
C VAL A 184 -10.10 -35.32 1.79
N PHE A 185 -10.94 -36.33 1.89
CA PHE A 185 -12.22 -36.36 1.19
C PHE A 185 -13.27 -35.60 2.00
N ASP A 186 -13.78 -34.49 1.45
CA ASP A 186 -14.70 -33.57 2.12
C ASP A 186 -16.09 -34.19 2.39
N ARG A 187 -16.45 -35.27 1.70
CA ARG A 187 -17.71 -36.01 1.90
C ARG A 187 -17.56 -37.30 2.71
N GLY A 188 -16.43 -37.49 3.40
CA GLY A 188 -16.29 -38.60 4.35
C GLY A 188 -17.19 -38.38 5.59
N LEU A 189 -17.71 -39.45 6.20
CA LEU A 189 -18.55 -39.36 7.41
C LEU A 189 -17.93 -38.50 8.52
N ILE A 190 -16.62 -38.65 8.75
CA ILE A 190 -15.87 -37.87 9.75
C ILE A 190 -15.89 -36.37 9.43
N PHE A 191 -15.88 -36.00 8.15
CA PHE A 191 -15.99 -34.61 7.72
C PHE A 191 -17.40 -34.09 7.95
N ILE A 192 -18.42 -34.82 7.48
CA ILE A 192 -19.82 -34.41 7.57
C ILE A 192 -20.25 -34.15 9.01
N SER A 193 -19.82 -35.01 9.95
CA SER A 193 -20.15 -34.88 11.37
C SER A 193 -19.47 -33.69 12.05
N ASN A 194 -18.29 -33.24 11.59
CA ASN A 194 -17.57 -32.11 12.20
C ASN A 194 -17.97 -30.74 11.62
N TYR A 195 -18.43 -30.69 10.37
CA TYR A 195 -18.72 -29.42 9.68
C TYR A 195 -20.13 -28.87 9.91
N PHE A 196 -21.01 -29.59 10.60
CA PHE A 196 -22.34 -29.07 10.97
C PHE A 196 -22.33 -28.16 12.22
N ILE A 197 -21.15 -27.92 12.79
CA ILE A 197 -20.96 -27.25 14.09
C ILE A 197 -20.43 -25.80 13.93
N LEU A 198 -20.03 -25.38 12.72
CA LEU A 198 -19.49 -24.04 12.43
C LEU A 198 -20.34 -23.25 11.43
#